data_AF-A0A0A3J133-F1
#
_entry.id   AF-A0A0A3J133-F1
#
_cell.length_a   1.000
_cell.length_b   1.000
_cell.length_c   1.000
_cell.angle_alpha   90.00
_cell.angle_beta   90.00
_cell.angle_gamma   90.00
#
_symmetry.space_group_name_H-M   'P 1'
#
loop_
_entity.id
_entity.type
_entity.pdbx_description
1 polymer ?
#
loop_
_entity_poly.entity_id
_entity_poly.type
_entity_poly.pdbx_seq_one_letter_code
_entity_poly.pdbx_strand_id
1 'polypeptide(L)' 'MIRGQYRSKYKPESLLGLLNSFKARYNFEIVYLDKKYTGNWIYHHFLYQARHYLKVGVF' A
#
# COMPACT_ATOMS: atom_id res chain seq x y z
N MET A 1 13.43 19.26 -24.75
CA MET A 1 13.14 19.97 -23.49
C MET A 1 11.63 19.94 -23.28
N ILE A 2 11.13 19.21 -22.27
CA ILE A 2 9.70 19.19 -21.94
C ILE A 2 9.38 20.56 -21.34
N ARG A 3 8.71 21.41 -22.12
CA ARG A 3 8.24 22.72 -21.64
C ARG A 3 7.28 22.42 -20.49
N GLY A 4 7.63 22.83 -19.27
CA GLY A 4 6.92 22.54 -18.00
C GLY A 4 5.49 23.07 -17.89
N GLN A 5 4.76 23.15 -19.00
CA GLN A 5 3.33 23.42 -19.11
C GLN A 5 2.53 22.13 -18.85
N TYR A 6 2.82 21.43 -17.75
CA TYR A 6 2.02 20.28 -17.34
C TYR A 6 0.64 20.78 -16.88
N ARG A 7 -0.31 20.85 -17.81
CA ARG A 7 -1.68 21.35 -17.59
C ARG A 7 -2.63 20.32 -17.00
N SER A 8 -2.18 19.08 -16.81
CA SER A 8 -2.97 18.04 -16.16
C SER A 8 -3.06 18.34 -14.67
N LYS A 9 -4.14 19.02 -14.28
CA LYS A 9 -4.64 18.99 -12.91
C LYS A 9 -4.84 17.51 -12.57
N TYR A 10 -4.00 16.97 -11.70
CA TYR A 10 -4.10 15.57 -11.30
C TYR A 10 -5.43 15.41 -10.57
N LYS A 11 -6.34 14.67 -11.19
CA LYS A 11 -7.64 14.37 -10.60
C LYS A 11 -7.42 13.35 -9.46
N PRO A 12 -8.04 13.51 -8.29
CA PRO A 12 -7.88 12.54 -7.20
C PRO A 12 -8.25 11.11 -7.63
N GLU A 13 -9.18 10.97 -8.57
CA GLU A 13 -9.58 9.70 -9.18
C GLU A 13 -8.43 9.04 -9.95
N SER A 14 -7.59 9.84 -10.63
CA SER A 14 -6.42 9.33 -11.33
C SER A 14 -5.38 8.76 -10.36
N LEU A 15 -5.22 9.35 -9.18
CA LEU A 15 -4.33 8.82 -8.14
C LEU A 15 -4.85 7.49 -7.60
N LEU A 16 -6.15 7.39 -7.30
CA LEU A 16 -6.75 6.14 -6.84
C LEU A 16 -6.62 5.03 -7.88
N GLY A 17 -6.86 5.34 -9.16
CA GLY A 17 -6.68 4.40 -10.26
C GLY A 17 -5.24 3.89 -10.38
N LEU A 18 -4.26 4.79 -10.22
CA LEU A 18 -2.84 4.43 -10.22
C LEU A 18 -2.49 3.54 -9.02
N LEU A 19 -2.91 3.89 -7.80
CA LEU A 19 -2.64 3.11 -6.60
C LEU A 19 -3.27 1.71 -6.70
N ASN A 20 -4.51 1.59 -7.18
CA ASN A 20 -5.17 0.31 -7.38
C ASN A 20 -4.50 -0.55 -8.45
N SER A 21 -4.11 0.07 -9.58
CA SER A 21 -3.36 -0.63 -10.62
C SER A 21 -2.03 -1.15 -10.09
N PHE A 22 -1.36 -0.38 -9.23
CA PHE A 22 -0.10 -0.75 -8.62
C PHE A 22 -0.26 -1.90 -7.61
N LYS A 23 -1.31 -1.88 -6.77
CA LYS A 23 -1.68 -2.99 -5.89
C LYS A 23 -1.88 -4.29 -6.68
N ALA A 24 -2.68 -4.23 -7.75
CA ALA A 24 -2.99 -5.38 -8.58
C ALA A 24 -1.76 -5.92 -9.32
N ARG A 25 -0.90 -5.04 -9.82
CA ARG A 25 0.30 -5.41 -10.59
C ARG A 25 1.35 -6.13 -9.74
N TYR A 26 1.56 -5.70 -8.50
CA TYR A 26 2.63 -6.20 -7.63
C TYR A 26 2.13 -7.06 -6.48
N ASN A 27 0.82 -7.37 -6.46
CA ASN A 27 0.17 -8.21 -5.46
C ASN A 27 0.50 -7.79 -4.00
N PHE A 28 0.40 -6.50 -3.72
CA PHE A 28 0.60 -5.98 -2.36
C PHE A 28 -0.49 -4.98 -2.00
N GLU A 29 -0.62 -4.73 -0.70
CA GLU A 29 -1.63 -3.84 -0.16
C GLU A 29 -1.04 -2.48 0.27
N ILE A 30 -1.75 -1.41 -0.06
CA ILE A 30 -1.46 -0.05 0.45
C ILE A 30 -2.53 0.26 1.48
N VAL A 31 -2.11 0.41 2.73
CA VAL A 31 -2.96 0.74 3.87
C VAL A 31 -2.84 2.23 4.17
N TYR A 32 -3.99 2.91 4.20
CA TYR A 32 -4.08 4.33 4.53
C TYR A 32 -4.28 4.48 6.03
N LEU A 33 -3.30 5.06 6.71
CA LEU A 33 -3.28 5.14 8.17
C LEU A 33 -2.51 6.38 8.61
N ASP A 34 -2.95 7.01 9.71
CA ASP A 34 -2.26 8.14 10.33
C ASP A 34 -0.88 7.71 10.87
N LYS A 35 0.11 8.59 10.76
CA LYS A 35 1.50 8.37 11.22
C LYS A 35 1.56 7.86 12.66
N LYS A 36 0.66 8.30 13.54
CA LYS A 36 0.62 7.88 14.95
C LYS A 36 0.43 6.37 15.11
N TYR A 37 -0.30 5.71 14.20
CA TYR A 37 -0.64 4.30 14.34
C TYR A 37 0.25 3.37 13.51
N THR A 38 1.22 3.91 12.76
CA THR A 38 2.01 3.13 11.79
C THR A 38 2.79 2.01 12.48
N GLY A 39 3.45 2.31 13.60
CA GLY A 39 4.19 1.30 14.35
C GLY A 39 3.31 0.19 14.90
N ASN A 40 2.13 0.54 15.44
CA ASN A 40 1.17 -0.42 15.97
C ASN A 40 0.64 -1.35 14.86
N TRP A 41 0.29 -0.78 13.71
CA TRP A 41 -0.20 -1.55 12.57
C TRP A 41 0.86 -2.54 12.07
N ILE A 42 2.10 -2.07 11.89
CA ILE A 42 3.23 -2.92 11.47
C ILE A 42 3.43 -4.08 12.45
N TYR A 43 3.48 -3.78 13.75
CA TYR A 43 3.69 -4.79 14.79
C TYR A 43 2.63 -5.89 14.74
N HIS A 44 1.35 -5.52 14.75
CA HIS A 44 0.27 -6.49 14.75
C HIS A 44 0.16 -7.25 13.42
N HIS A 45 0.38 -6.59 12.29
CA HIS A 45 0.35 -7.22 10.97
C HIS A 45 1.35 -8.37 10.90
N PHE A 46 2.62 -8.12 11.27
CA PHE A 46 3.65 -9.14 11.27
C PHE A 46 3.44 -10.20 12.36
N LEU A 47 2.98 -9.81 13.56
CA LEU A 47 2.70 -10.75 14.64
C LEU A 47 1.65 -11.79 14.21
N TYR A 48 0.54 -11.34 13.61
CA TYR A 48 -0.50 -12.26 13.14
C TYR A 48 -0.07 -13.08 11.94
N GLN A 49 0.69 -12.47 11.01
CA GLN A 49 1.25 -13.18 9.88
C GLN A 49 2.19 -14.31 10.33
N ALA A 50 3.11 -14.05 11.26
CA ALA A 50 3.99 -15.06 11.84
C ALA A 50 3.20 -16.17 12.54
N ARG A 51 2.21 -15.81 13.38
CA ARG A 51 1.34 -16.79 14.05
C ARG A 51 0.58 -17.67 13.07
N HIS A 52 0.10 -17.10 11.97
CA HIS A 52 -0.56 -17.85 10.91
C HIS A 52 0.40 -18.86 10.27
N TYR A 53 1.60 -18.44 9.87
CA TYR A 53 2.59 -19.34 9.27
C TYR A 53 3.03 -20.46 10.21
N LEU A 54 3.20 -20.16 11.50
CA LEU A 54 3.50 -21.17 12.52
C LEU A 54 2.36 -22.17 12.70
N LYS A 55 1.10 -21.72 12.64
CA LYS A 55 -0.08 -22.59 12.77
C LYS A 55 -0.29 -23.48 11.55
N VAL A 56 -0.03 -22.96 10.36
CA VAL A 56 -0.23 -23.70 9.10
C VAL A 56 0.93 -24.66 8.81
N GLY A 57 2.07 -24.53 9.51
CA GLY A 57 3.20 -25.44 9.38
C GLY A 57 3.95 -25.30 8.06
N VAL A 58 4.06 -24.07 7.52
CA VAL A 58 4.77 -23.78 6.26
C VAL A 58 6.30 -23.68 6.49
N PHE A 59 6.85 -24.55 7.32
CA PHE A 59 8.28 -24.66 7.59
C PHE A 59 8.72 -26.11 7.54
#